data_AF-A0A947CSE1-F1
#
_entry.id   AF-A0A947CSE1-F1
#
_cell.length_a   1.000
_cell.length_b   1.000
_cell.length_c   1.000
_cell.angle_alpha   90.00
_cell.angle_beta   90.00
_cell.angle_gamma   90.00
#
_symmetry.space_group_name_H-M   'P 1'
#
loop_
_entity.id
_entity.type
_entity.pdbx_description
1 polymer ?
#
loop_
_entity_poly.entity_id
_entity_poly.type
_entity_poly.pdbx_seq_one_letter_code
_entity_poly.pdbx_strand_id
1 'polypeptide(L)'
;ILANLDKASAEAETLMKSARKEVEDTGAKVREKLDLVDEVIGRTNSVVRKVDENKGTLGRLVNDTTLADNLEDITDDAKGFLDTLFGLESYVGLRSEYNIFAGDFRHYMTVELVTRPDKFYYIELEKGPRGDYPEVSLEFDPTLGRYVRRVKIEDKLRFTFQFAKRIDWLTLRWGLKESTGGVGADVNLKDPWFDSNLRISVDVFDATFDQLPRLKIAAAYELFGYLYILGGVDEALNTPETFPIEPFPNGLDEPVQFDTFRFGRDYFFGAMLRFNDADLTSLLTVGGAALLGLAN
;
A
#
# COMPACT_ATOMS: atom_id res chain seq x y z
N ILE A 1 -49.40 -19.79 1.10
CA ILE A 1 -48.33 -18.76 1.22
C ILE A 1 -47.88 -18.63 2.68
N LEU A 2 -48.77 -18.40 3.65
CA LEU A 2 -48.41 -18.33 5.08
C LEU A 2 -47.74 -19.62 5.63
N ALA A 3 -48.24 -20.80 5.29
CA ALA A 3 -47.65 -22.08 5.76
C ALA A 3 -46.22 -22.37 5.24
N ASN A 4 -45.77 -21.71 4.17
CA ASN A 4 -44.41 -21.87 3.64
C ASN A 4 -43.41 -20.90 4.32
N LEU A 5 -43.90 -19.80 4.89
CA LEU A 5 -43.08 -18.84 5.65
C LEU A 5 -42.74 -19.38 7.04
N ASP A 6 -43.68 -20.07 7.69
CA ASP A 6 -43.45 -20.69 8.99
C ASP A 6 -42.41 -21.82 8.92
N LYS A 7 -42.39 -22.57 7.82
CA LYS A 7 -41.43 -23.65 7.59
C LYS A 7 -40.01 -23.12 7.31
N ALA A 8 -39.89 -22.04 6.53
CA ALA A 8 -38.62 -21.38 6.25
C ALA A 8 -38.01 -20.73 7.52
N SER A 9 -38.86 -20.19 8.41
CA SER A 9 -38.42 -19.62 9.69
C SER A 9 -37.88 -20.70 10.65
N ALA A 10 -38.53 -21.86 10.71
CA ALA A 10 -38.08 -22.99 11.53
C ALA A 10 -36.74 -23.58 11.05
N GLU A 11 -36.52 -23.63 9.74
CA GLU A 11 -35.26 -24.08 9.14
C GLU A 11 -34.11 -23.09 9.43
N ALA A 12 -34.38 -21.77 9.37
CA ALA A 12 -33.42 -20.73 9.72
C ALA A 12 -33.01 -20.75 11.21
N GLU A 13 -33.96 -21.01 12.12
CA GLU A 13 -33.66 -21.12 13.55
C GLU A 13 -32.77 -22.33 13.88
N THR A 14 -32.96 -23.43 13.14
CA THR A 14 -32.18 -24.67 13.30
C THR A 14 -30.74 -24.51 12.80
N LEU A 15 -30.56 -23.80 11.67
CA LEU A 15 -29.26 -23.40 11.15
C LEU A 15 -28.50 -22.47 12.11
N MET A 16 -29.19 -21.48 12.69
CA MET A 16 -28.59 -20.55 13.65
C MET A 16 -28.15 -21.23 14.96
N LYS A 17 -28.91 -22.22 15.44
CA LYS A 17 -28.52 -23.03 16.61
C LYS A 17 -27.30 -23.90 16.34
N SER A 18 -27.19 -24.45 15.13
CA SER A 18 -26.06 -25.28 14.71
C SER A 18 -24.78 -24.44 14.56
N ALA A 19 -24.90 -23.27 13.92
CA ALA A 19 -23.80 -22.32 13.78
C ALA A 19 -23.28 -21.81 15.13
N ARG A 20 -24.17 -21.52 16.11
CA ARG A 20 -23.75 -21.11 17.46
C ARG A 20 -22.98 -22.21 18.20
N LYS A 21 -23.40 -23.46 18.07
CA LYS A 21 -22.74 -24.61 18.71
C LYS A 21 -21.35 -24.86 18.14
N GLU A 22 -21.20 -24.72 16.82
CA GLU A 22 -19.91 -24.87 16.13
C GLU A 22 -18.93 -23.73 16.47
N VAL A 23 -19.46 -22.52 16.72
CA VAL A 23 -18.69 -21.36 17.22
C VAL A 23 -18.24 -21.56 18.68
N GLU A 24 -19.08 -22.12 19.56
CA GLU A 24 -18.70 -22.44 20.95
C GLU A 24 -17.62 -23.54 21.01
N ASP A 25 -17.75 -24.60 20.20
CA ASP A 25 -16.77 -25.70 20.14
C ASP A 25 -15.42 -25.25 19.54
N THR A 26 -15.43 -24.25 18.65
CA THR A 26 -14.22 -23.63 18.08
C THR A 26 -13.54 -22.72 19.11
N GLY A 27 -14.31 -21.97 19.91
CA GLY A 27 -13.78 -21.09 20.94
C GLY A 27 -13.05 -21.83 22.08
N ALA A 28 -13.49 -23.05 22.42
CA ALA A 28 -12.81 -23.87 23.43
C ALA A 28 -11.45 -24.42 22.94
N LYS A 29 -11.36 -24.84 21.67
CA LYS A 29 -10.11 -25.36 21.05
C LYS A 29 -9.06 -24.29 20.79
N VAL A 30 -9.48 -23.04 20.60
CA VAL A 30 -8.58 -21.88 20.45
C VAL A 30 -7.90 -21.56 21.79
N ARG A 31 -8.61 -21.67 22.92
CA ARG A 31 -8.05 -21.34 24.24
C ARG A 31 -6.99 -22.34 24.71
N GLU A 32 -7.15 -23.63 24.41
CA GLU A 32 -6.18 -24.69 24.73
C GLU A 32 -4.86 -24.57 23.92
N LYS A 33 -4.90 -23.91 22.75
CA LYS A 33 -3.73 -23.72 21.88
C LYS A 33 -2.90 -22.49 22.22
N LEU A 34 -3.51 -21.47 22.85
CA LEU A 34 -2.82 -20.23 23.22
C LEU A 34 -1.85 -20.41 24.41
N ASP A 35 -2.11 -21.37 25.31
CA ASP A 35 -1.20 -21.66 26.43
C ASP A 35 0.14 -22.32 25.98
N LEU A 36 0.21 -22.85 24.75
CA LEU A 36 1.42 -23.46 24.17
C LEU A 36 2.36 -22.44 23.48
N VAL A 37 1.85 -21.24 23.19
CA VAL A 37 2.53 -20.18 22.42
C VAL A 37 3.50 -19.38 23.29
N ASP A 38 3.09 -19.07 24.52
CA ASP A 38 3.89 -18.32 25.48
C ASP A 38 5.20 -19.03 25.86
N GLU A 39 5.25 -20.38 25.74
CA GLU A 39 6.46 -21.17 26.03
C GLU A 39 7.49 -21.14 24.88
N VAL A 40 7.06 -20.88 23.64
CA VAL A 40 7.90 -20.91 22.43
C VAL A 40 8.56 -19.55 22.18
N ILE A 41 7.85 -18.45 22.43
CA ILE A 41 8.31 -17.07 22.18
C ILE A 41 9.48 -16.66 23.10
N GLY A 42 9.62 -17.27 24.29
CA GLY A 42 10.72 -17.00 25.21
C GLY A 42 12.12 -17.46 24.76
N ARG A 43 12.26 -18.20 23.64
CA ARG A 43 13.54 -18.83 23.23
C ARG A 43 14.20 -18.28 21.97
N THR A 44 13.57 -17.37 21.23
CA THR A 44 14.06 -16.95 19.89
C THR A 44 14.95 -15.70 19.91
N ASN A 45 15.36 -15.21 21.09
CA ASN A 45 16.06 -13.93 21.24
C ASN A 45 17.60 -13.95 21.08
N SER A 46 18.20 -14.91 20.35
CA SER A 46 19.67 -14.95 20.29
C SER A 46 20.30 -15.51 19.01
N VAL A 47 20.04 -14.96 17.82
CA VAL A 47 21.06 -14.94 16.75
C VAL A 47 20.86 -13.74 15.84
N VAL A 48 21.65 -12.68 16.01
CA VAL A 48 22.57 -12.08 15.01
C VAL A 48 23.32 -10.95 15.74
N ARG A 49 24.64 -11.13 15.85
CA ARG A 49 25.54 -10.31 16.66
C ARG A 49 26.34 -9.35 15.77
N LYS A 50 26.24 -8.05 16.08
CA LYS A 50 27.18 -6.95 15.82
C LYS A 50 27.46 -6.56 14.36
N VAL A 51 26.84 -5.46 13.95
CA VAL A 51 27.54 -4.38 13.24
C VAL A 51 27.47 -3.17 14.18
N ASP A 52 28.48 -3.06 15.03
CA ASP A 52 28.76 -1.85 15.79
C ASP A 52 29.21 -0.75 14.83
N GLU A 53 28.85 0.49 15.18
CA GLU A 53 29.25 1.76 14.57
C GLU A 53 28.35 2.28 13.42
N ASN A 54 27.16 2.74 13.84
CA ASN A 54 26.65 4.10 13.63
C ASN A 54 26.82 4.75 12.24
N LYS A 55 25.65 5.07 11.65
CA LYS A 55 25.36 6.05 10.58
C LYS A 55 25.38 5.52 9.15
N GLY A 56 24.33 4.79 8.80
CA GLY A 56 23.92 4.61 7.41
C GLY A 56 22.48 4.10 7.33
N THR A 57 21.74 4.52 6.31
CA THR A 57 20.36 4.10 5.97
C THR A 57 20.17 2.57 5.95
N LEU A 58 21.24 1.81 5.74
CA LEU A 58 21.25 0.34 5.81
C LEU A 58 21.17 -0.24 7.23
N GLY A 59 21.62 0.48 8.27
CA GLY A 59 21.55 0.01 9.66
C GLY A 59 20.15 0.15 10.27
N ARG A 60 19.35 1.09 9.76
CA ARG A 60 17.94 1.27 10.14
C ARG A 60 17.04 0.21 9.50
N LEU A 61 17.28 -0.16 8.24
CA LEU A 61 16.48 -1.16 7.50
C LEU A 61 16.36 -2.53 8.20
N VAL A 62 17.34 -2.91 9.02
CA VAL A 62 17.39 -4.21 9.70
C VAL A 62 16.69 -4.18 11.06
N ASN A 63 16.36 -3.00 11.59
CA ASN A 63 15.87 -2.83 12.96
C ASN A 63 14.70 -1.84 13.10
N ASP A 64 14.05 -1.45 11.99
CA ASP A 64 12.97 -0.47 12.01
C ASP A 64 11.62 -1.13 12.29
N THR A 65 11.08 -0.93 13.49
CA THR A 65 9.71 -1.32 13.86
C THR A 65 8.66 -0.61 12.99
N THR A 66 9.01 0.56 12.42
CA THR A 66 8.15 1.39 11.57
C THR A 66 7.72 0.71 10.27
N LEU A 67 8.51 -0.23 9.73
CA LEU A 67 8.13 -0.97 8.53
C LEU A 67 7.02 -2.00 8.83
N ALA A 68 7.10 -2.63 10.01
CA ALA A 68 6.07 -3.57 10.46
C ALA A 68 4.76 -2.83 10.74
N ASP A 69 4.85 -1.70 11.44
CA ASP A 69 3.68 -0.87 11.80
C ASP A 69 2.94 -0.34 10.55
N ASN A 70 3.65 0.18 9.55
CA ASN A 70 3.03 0.65 8.30
C ASN A 70 2.45 -0.48 7.44
N LEU A 71 3.05 -1.68 7.47
CA LEU A 71 2.50 -2.84 6.77
C LEU A 71 1.22 -3.33 7.46
N GLU A 72 1.16 -3.28 8.80
CA GLU A 72 -0.03 -3.62 9.58
C GLU A 72 -1.19 -2.65 9.27
N ASP A 73 -0.94 -1.33 9.30
CA ASP A 73 -1.94 -0.30 9.00
C ASP A 73 -2.55 -0.46 7.59
N ILE A 74 -1.71 -0.69 6.57
CA ILE A 74 -2.19 -0.92 5.20
C ILE A 74 -2.98 -2.22 5.10
N THR A 75 -2.56 -3.26 5.82
CA THR A 75 -3.22 -4.58 5.81
C THR A 75 -4.60 -4.52 6.47
N ASP A 76 -4.79 -3.68 7.49
CA ASP A 76 -6.08 -3.52 8.13
C ASP A 76 -7.05 -2.65 7.30
N ASP A 77 -6.55 -1.56 6.70
CA ASP A 77 -7.32 -0.78 5.71
C ASP A 77 -7.69 -1.62 4.47
N ALA A 78 -6.82 -2.56 4.08
CA ALA A 78 -7.06 -3.52 3.00
C ALA A 78 -8.26 -4.42 3.25
N LYS A 79 -8.36 -5.01 4.45
CA LYS A 79 -9.45 -5.95 4.78
C LYS A 79 -10.82 -5.31 4.59
N GLY A 80 -11.00 -4.09 5.11
CA GLY A 80 -12.27 -3.35 4.99
C GLY A 80 -12.66 -3.03 3.55
N PHE A 81 -11.68 -2.74 2.69
CA PHE A 81 -11.92 -2.45 1.28
C PHE A 81 -12.21 -3.72 0.45
N LEU A 82 -11.47 -4.81 0.70
CA LEU A 82 -11.60 -6.08 -0.02
C LEU A 82 -12.94 -6.78 0.25
N ASP A 83 -13.47 -6.69 1.46
CA ASP A 83 -14.78 -7.24 1.83
C ASP A 83 -15.94 -6.70 0.99
N THR A 84 -15.79 -5.51 0.40
CA THR A 84 -16.82 -4.85 -0.41
C THR A 84 -16.80 -5.30 -1.89
N LEU A 85 -15.71 -5.94 -2.36
CA LEU A 85 -15.47 -6.22 -3.78
C LEU A 85 -15.74 -7.68 -4.19
N PHE A 86 -16.16 -8.54 -3.26
CA PHE A 86 -16.44 -9.94 -3.55
C PHE A 86 -17.58 -10.12 -4.58
N GLY A 87 -17.23 -10.66 -5.75
CA GLY A 87 -18.16 -10.99 -6.85
C GLY A 87 -17.71 -10.56 -8.27
N LEU A 88 -16.60 -9.83 -8.39
CA LEU A 88 -16.00 -9.40 -9.66
C LEU A 88 -14.57 -9.96 -9.79
N GLU A 89 -14.12 -10.26 -11.02
CA GLU A 89 -12.72 -10.64 -11.27
C GLU A 89 -11.84 -9.47 -10.81
N SER A 90 -11.04 -9.70 -9.77
CA SER A 90 -10.23 -8.67 -9.13
C SER A 90 -8.80 -9.14 -8.98
N TYR A 91 -7.87 -8.19 -9.13
CA TYR A 91 -6.47 -8.40 -8.84
C TYR A 91 -6.06 -7.50 -7.70
N VAL A 92 -5.37 -8.05 -6.70
CA VAL A 92 -4.82 -7.28 -5.59
C VAL A 92 -3.30 -7.26 -5.72
N GLY A 93 -2.73 -6.09 -5.48
CA GLY A 93 -1.30 -5.86 -5.49
C GLY A 93 -0.82 -5.25 -4.19
N LEU A 94 0.30 -5.74 -3.67
CA LEU A 94 1.04 -5.12 -2.57
C LEU A 94 2.41 -4.73 -3.11
N ARG A 95 2.70 -3.43 -3.22
CA ARG A 95 3.94 -2.90 -3.77
C ARG A 95 4.68 -2.08 -2.72
N SER A 96 5.98 -2.27 -2.62
CA SER A 96 6.88 -1.43 -1.83
C SER A 96 7.97 -0.87 -2.72
N GLU A 97 8.17 0.45 -2.66
CA GLU A 97 9.18 1.20 -3.40
C GLU A 97 10.13 1.87 -2.41
N TYR A 98 11.44 1.80 -2.67
CA TYR A 98 12.47 2.54 -1.96
C TYR A 98 13.00 3.66 -2.84
N ASN A 99 12.85 4.90 -2.39
CA ASN A 99 13.41 6.09 -3.03
C ASN A 99 14.88 6.23 -2.65
N ILE A 100 15.77 6.23 -3.65
CA ILE A 100 17.22 6.13 -3.44
C ILE A 100 17.78 7.38 -2.77
N PHE A 101 17.37 8.57 -3.22
CA PHE A 101 17.91 9.82 -2.68
C PHE A 101 17.15 10.35 -1.48
N ALA A 102 15.81 10.17 -1.45
CA ALA A 102 15.03 10.49 -0.27
C ALA A 102 15.35 9.55 0.90
N GLY A 103 15.72 8.30 0.61
CA GLY A 103 16.03 7.29 1.64
C GLY A 103 14.79 6.66 2.26
N ASP A 104 13.66 6.75 1.56
CA ASP A 104 12.32 6.55 2.10
C ASP A 104 11.60 5.37 1.43
N PHE A 105 10.72 4.70 2.18
CA PHE A 105 9.82 3.69 1.64
C PHE A 105 8.42 4.25 1.37
N ARG A 106 7.85 3.82 0.26
CA ARG A 106 6.43 4.01 -0.06
C ARG A 106 5.78 2.68 -0.30
N HIS A 107 4.63 2.50 0.32
CA HIS A 107 3.86 1.28 0.27
C HIS A 107 2.55 1.56 -0.44
N TYR A 108 2.19 0.64 -1.32
CA TYR A 108 1.01 0.74 -2.16
C TYR A 108 0.20 -0.54 -2.02
N MET A 109 -1.09 -0.40 -1.75
CA MET A 109 -2.06 -1.45 -2.01
C MET A 109 -2.84 -1.07 -3.27
N THR A 110 -2.89 -1.98 -4.23
CA THR A 110 -3.64 -1.80 -5.48
C THR A 110 -4.76 -2.81 -5.55
N VAL A 111 -5.92 -2.39 -6.06
CA VAL A 111 -6.98 -3.27 -6.51
C VAL A 111 -7.41 -2.91 -7.92
N GLU A 112 -7.36 -3.89 -8.83
CA GLU A 112 -7.90 -3.78 -10.18
C GLU A 112 -9.24 -4.49 -10.23
N LEU A 113 -10.32 -3.74 -10.41
CA LEU A 113 -11.67 -4.28 -10.55
C LEU A 113 -12.01 -4.47 -12.03
N VAL A 114 -11.91 -5.69 -12.54
CA VAL A 114 -12.15 -5.99 -13.95
C VAL A 114 -13.65 -6.00 -14.23
N THR A 115 -14.09 -5.07 -15.07
CA THR A 115 -15.51 -4.97 -15.46
C THR A 115 -15.78 -5.62 -16.81
N ARG A 116 -14.77 -5.61 -17.69
CA ARG A 116 -14.76 -6.25 -19.02
C ARG A 116 -13.33 -6.65 -19.37
N PRO A 117 -13.13 -7.55 -20.35
CA PRO A 117 -11.78 -7.93 -20.80
C PRO A 117 -10.91 -6.72 -21.22
N ASP A 118 -11.53 -5.66 -21.76
CA ASP A 118 -10.85 -4.44 -22.21
C ASP A 118 -10.88 -3.28 -21.19
N LYS A 119 -11.51 -3.44 -20.00
CA LYS A 119 -11.76 -2.33 -19.06
C LYS A 119 -11.74 -2.74 -17.60
N PHE A 120 -11.10 -1.92 -16.78
CA PHE A 120 -11.08 -2.10 -15.33
C PHE A 120 -11.05 -0.74 -14.60
N TYR A 121 -11.43 -0.75 -13.33
CA TYR A 121 -11.16 0.35 -12.41
C TYR A 121 -9.88 0.04 -11.64
N TYR A 122 -8.99 1.02 -11.54
CA TYR A 122 -7.73 0.94 -10.82
C TYR A 122 -7.83 1.77 -9.56
N ILE A 123 -7.73 1.10 -8.41
CA ILE A 123 -7.87 1.70 -7.09
C ILE A 123 -6.57 1.45 -6.35
N GLU A 124 -5.99 2.48 -5.75
CA GLU A 124 -4.72 2.31 -5.04
C GLU A 124 -4.65 3.23 -3.82
N LEU A 125 -4.23 2.65 -2.69
CA LEU A 125 -3.87 3.37 -1.47
C LEU A 125 -2.35 3.46 -1.41
N GLU A 126 -1.83 4.63 -1.07
CA GLU A 126 -0.40 4.88 -0.86
C GLU A 126 -0.17 5.41 0.55
N LYS A 127 0.83 4.85 1.23
CA LYS A 127 1.34 5.32 2.52
C LYS A 127 2.85 5.45 2.42
N GLY A 128 3.34 6.61 2.82
CA GLY A 128 4.76 6.93 2.82
C GLY A 128 5.04 8.19 3.62
N PRO A 129 6.32 8.49 3.85
CA PRO A 129 6.76 9.60 4.71
C PRO A 129 6.39 10.98 4.18
N ARG A 130 5.91 11.06 2.92
CA ARG A 130 5.47 12.30 2.28
C ARG A 130 4.07 12.74 2.70
N GLY A 131 3.33 11.92 3.45
CA GLY A 131 1.99 12.22 3.93
C GLY A 131 0.99 12.53 2.81
N ASP A 132 -0.09 13.22 3.17
CA ASP A 132 -1.15 13.63 2.25
C ASP A 132 -0.65 14.64 1.20
N TYR A 133 -1.52 14.97 0.27
CA TYR A 133 -1.31 16.06 -0.66
C TYR A 133 -1.15 17.40 0.11
N PRO A 134 -0.09 18.20 -0.15
CA PRO A 134 0.17 19.41 0.62
C PRO A 134 -0.95 20.47 0.50
N GLU A 135 -1.47 20.93 1.64
CA GLU A 135 -2.37 22.06 1.71
C GLU A 135 -1.56 23.37 1.72
N VAL A 136 -1.72 24.18 0.67
CA VAL A 136 -1.00 25.46 0.51
C VAL A 136 -1.94 26.62 0.83
N SER A 137 -1.60 27.43 1.83
CA SER A 137 -2.32 28.66 2.18
C SER A 137 -1.43 29.89 2.03
N LEU A 138 -2.04 31.02 1.65
CA LEU A 138 -1.41 32.35 1.67
C LEU A 138 -1.99 33.12 2.85
N GLU A 139 -1.20 33.29 3.89
CA GLU A 139 -1.60 33.94 5.14
C GLU A 139 -0.87 35.28 5.28
N PHE A 140 -1.60 36.37 5.52
CA PHE A 140 -0.95 37.64 5.84
C PHE A 140 -0.41 37.59 7.27
N ASP A 141 0.91 37.73 7.42
CA ASP A 141 1.56 37.82 8.73
C ASP A 141 1.68 39.29 9.14
N PRO A 142 0.90 39.76 10.13
CA PRO A 142 0.90 41.16 10.56
C PRO A 142 2.18 41.54 11.30
N THR A 143 2.95 40.59 11.84
CA THR A 143 4.23 40.85 12.53
C THR A 143 5.35 41.11 11.53
N LEU A 144 5.30 40.43 10.38
CA LEU A 144 6.27 40.59 9.28
C LEU A 144 5.81 41.60 8.22
N GLY A 145 4.54 42.04 8.26
CA GLY A 145 3.96 42.97 7.29
C GLY A 145 3.91 42.42 5.86
N ARG A 146 3.89 41.09 5.70
CA ARG A 146 3.95 40.41 4.40
C ARG A 146 3.09 39.16 4.38
N TYR A 147 2.69 38.73 3.17
CA TYR A 147 2.10 37.40 3.00
C TYR A 147 3.16 36.32 3.16
N VAL A 148 2.82 35.28 3.91
CA VAL A 148 3.61 34.08 4.13
C VAL A 148 2.87 32.91 3.47
N ARG A 149 3.57 32.18 2.60
CA ARG A 149 3.06 30.93 2.03
C ARG A 149 3.30 29.81 3.05
N ARG A 150 2.23 29.24 3.59
CA ARG A 150 2.28 28.11 4.51
C ARG A 150 1.93 26.84 3.75
N VAL A 151 2.68 25.78 3.99
CA VAL A 151 2.44 24.45 3.43
C VAL A 151 2.23 23.50 4.60
N LYS A 152 1.06 22.88 4.69
CA LYS A 152 0.73 21.87 5.69
C LYS A 152 0.66 20.52 5.00
N ILE A 153 1.37 19.54 5.55
CA ILE A 153 1.33 18.15 5.11
C ILE A 153 0.85 17.35 6.32
N GLU A 154 -0.28 16.66 6.18
CA GLU A 154 -0.79 15.77 7.21
C GLU A 154 -0.31 14.35 6.96
N ASP A 155 -0.04 13.57 8.00
CA ASP A 155 0.27 12.16 7.82
C ASP A 155 -1.03 11.37 7.56
N LYS A 156 -1.38 11.23 6.29
CA LYS A 156 -2.53 10.45 5.80
C LYS A 156 -2.16 9.69 4.53
N LEU A 157 -2.95 8.66 4.24
CA LEU A 157 -2.88 7.90 3.01
C LEU A 157 -3.31 8.74 1.80
N ARG A 158 -2.68 8.51 0.65
CA ARG A 158 -3.12 9.06 -0.64
C ARG A 158 -3.95 8.03 -1.40
N PHE A 159 -4.93 8.52 -2.14
CA PHE A 159 -5.90 7.67 -2.83
C PHE A 159 -5.85 7.86 -4.34
N THR A 160 -5.86 6.75 -5.08
CA THR A 160 -5.93 6.70 -6.53
C THR A 160 -7.22 6.01 -6.96
N PHE A 161 -7.92 6.59 -7.92
CA PHE A 161 -9.09 6.00 -8.58
C PHE A 161 -9.09 6.38 -10.05
N GLN A 162 -8.77 5.42 -10.90
CA GLN A 162 -8.68 5.63 -12.34
C GLN A 162 -9.56 4.64 -13.09
N PHE A 163 -10.13 5.10 -14.19
CA PHE A 163 -10.66 4.20 -15.20
C PHE A 163 -9.52 3.82 -16.14
N ALA A 164 -9.46 2.54 -16.49
CA ALA A 164 -8.44 1.99 -17.37
C ALA A 164 -9.07 1.26 -18.56
N LYS A 165 -8.51 1.50 -19.75
CA LYS A 165 -8.89 0.82 -21.00
C LYS A 165 -7.69 0.15 -21.64
N ARG A 166 -7.81 -1.14 -21.90
CA ARG A 166 -6.82 -1.95 -22.62
C ARG A 166 -7.08 -1.91 -24.12
N ILE A 167 -6.03 -1.71 -24.89
CA ILE A 167 -5.98 -1.63 -26.34
C ILE A 167 -4.77 -2.47 -26.77
N ASP A 168 -5.00 -3.79 -26.92
CA ASP A 168 -3.95 -4.75 -27.23
C ASP A 168 -2.78 -4.68 -26.23
N TRP A 169 -1.61 -4.20 -26.65
CA TRP A 169 -0.40 -4.06 -25.83
C TRP A 169 -0.39 -2.81 -24.92
N LEU A 170 -1.31 -1.86 -25.13
CA LEU A 170 -1.35 -0.57 -24.44
C LEU A 170 -2.56 -0.49 -23.50
N THR A 171 -2.36 -0.01 -22.28
CA THR A 171 -3.44 0.39 -21.37
C THR A 171 -3.38 1.90 -21.16
N LEU A 172 -4.51 2.57 -21.31
CA LEU A 172 -4.64 3.99 -20.97
C LEU A 172 -5.43 4.14 -19.67
N ARG A 173 -4.94 4.96 -18.76
CA ARG A 173 -5.53 5.25 -17.45
C ARG A 173 -5.82 6.74 -17.32
N TRP A 174 -6.96 7.09 -16.74
CA TRP A 174 -7.29 8.47 -16.40
C TRP A 174 -8.21 8.54 -15.19
N GLY A 175 -8.05 9.58 -14.38
CA GLY A 175 -8.86 9.79 -13.18
C GLY A 175 -8.05 10.49 -12.10
N LEU A 176 -8.23 10.04 -10.86
CA LEU A 176 -7.47 10.50 -9.71
C LEU A 176 -6.23 9.63 -9.48
N LYS A 177 -5.07 10.24 -9.26
CA LYS A 177 -3.80 9.59 -8.93
C LYS A 177 -3.18 10.31 -7.74
N GLU A 178 -2.89 9.57 -6.67
CA GLU A 178 -2.32 10.10 -5.43
C GLU A 178 -3.05 11.37 -4.92
N SER A 179 -4.38 11.29 -4.83
CA SER A 179 -5.28 12.38 -4.42
C SER A 179 -5.32 13.60 -5.36
N THR A 180 -4.67 13.53 -6.52
CA THR A 180 -4.65 14.58 -7.57
C THR A 180 -5.29 14.10 -8.87
N GLY A 181 -5.44 14.97 -9.86
CA GLY A 181 -5.80 14.55 -11.22
C GLY A 181 -4.60 13.96 -11.97
N GLY A 182 -4.81 12.88 -12.73
CA GLY A 182 -3.74 12.25 -13.49
C GLY A 182 -4.17 11.39 -14.67
N VAL A 183 -3.23 11.17 -15.58
CA VAL A 183 -3.32 10.27 -16.72
C VAL A 183 -2.12 9.34 -16.73
N GLY A 184 -2.32 8.11 -17.20
CA GLY A 184 -1.28 7.10 -17.25
C GLY A 184 -1.37 6.23 -18.50
N ALA A 185 -0.26 5.61 -18.85
CA ALA A 185 -0.15 4.65 -19.92
C ALA A 185 0.72 3.47 -19.48
N ASP A 186 0.25 2.25 -19.70
CA ASP A 186 1.01 1.02 -19.42
C ASP A 186 1.22 0.23 -20.71
N VAL A 187 2.46 -0.08 -21.02
CA VAL A 187 2.87 -0.93 -22.14
C VAL A 187 3.21 -2.30 -21.58
N ASN A 188 2.49 -3.35 -22.00
CA ASN A 188 2.77 -4.71 -21.59
C ASN A 188 3.47 -5.46 -22.74
N LEU A 189 4.69 -5.90 -22.49
CA LEU A 189 5.52 -6.64 -23.43
C LEU A 189 5.69 -8.07 -22.89
N LYS A 190 5.34 -9.06 -23.71
CA LYS A 190 5.64 -10.46 -23.40
C LYS A 190 7.09 -10.76 -23.76
N ASP A 191 7.84 -11.29 -22.82
CA ASP A 191 9.16 -11.85 -23.05
C ASP A 191 9.02 -13.20 -23.79
N PRO A 192 9.54 -13.33 -25.03
CA PRO A 192 9.45 -14.55 -25.81
C PRO A 192 10.27 -15.73 -25.25
N TRP A 193 11.26 -15.47 -24.40
CA TRP A 193 12.21 -16.47 -23.90
C TRP A 193 11.79 -17.06 -22.55
N PHE A 194 11.11 -16.27 -21.71
CA PHE A 194 10.77 -16.67 -20.33
C PHE A 194 9.26 -16.63 -20.03
N ASP A 195 8.41 -16.38 -21.04
CA ASP A 195 6.94 -16.22 -20.89
C ASP A 195 6.57 -15.25 -19.75
N SER A 196 7.44 -14.26 -19.51
CA SER A 196 7.33 -13.29 -18.43
C SER A 196 6.82 -11.96 -18.98
N ASN A 197 6.07 -11.20 -18.19
CA ASN A 197 5.61 -9.88 -18.61
C ASN A 197 6.53 -8.77 -18.11
N LEU A 198 6.97 -7.92 -19.03
CA LEU A 198 7.55 -6.61 -18.73
C LEU A 198 6.45 -5.55 -18.91
N ARG A 199 6.16 -4.82 -17.85
CA ARG A 199 5.28 -3.64 -17.89
C ARG A 199 6.11 -2.37 -17.80
N ILE A 200 5.88 -1.43 -18.72
CA ILE A 200 6.41 -0.07 -18.65
C ILE A 200 5.24 0.87 -18.41
N SER A 201 5.26 1.60 -17.30
CA SER A 201 4.23 2.54 -16.89
C SER A 201 4.76 3.97 -16.95
N VAL A 202 3.96 4.86 -17.52
CA VAL A 202 4.20 6.30 -17.54
C VAL A 202 2.98 6.98 -16.96
N ASP A 203 3.16 7.74 -15.89
CA ASP A 203 2.10 8.48 -15.19
C ASP A 203 2.45 9.97 -15.16
N VAL A 204 1.46 10.81 -15.50
CA VAL A 204 1.53 12.27 -15.38
C VAL A 204 0.37 12.72 -14.49
N PHE A 205 0.69 13.33 -13.36
CA PHE A 205 -0.28 13.73 -12.34
C PHE A 205 0.22 14.95 -11.57
N ASP A 206 -0.53 15.41 -10.57
CA ASP A 206 -0.16 16.58 -9.75
C ASP A 206 0.16 17.82 -10.61
N ALA A 207 -0.77 18.18 -11.49
CA ALA A 207 -0.66 19.37 -12.31
C ALA A 207 -1.11 20.60 -11.51
N THR A 208 -0.18 21.48 -11.15
CA THR A 208 -0.45 22.75 -10.49
C THR A 208 -0.12 23.95 -11.39
N PHE A 209 -0.50 25.15 -10.96
CA PHE A 209 -0.14 26.38 -11.69
C PHE A 209 1.28 26.85 -11.43
N ASP A 210 1.91 26.38 -10.34
CA ASP A 210 3.20 26.84 -9.84
C ASP A 210 4.35 25.84 -10.06
N GLN A 211 4.06 24.62 -10.51
CA GLN A 211 5.06 23.56 -10.71
C GLN A 211 4.80 22.74 -11.99
N LEU A 212 5.84 22.08 -12.50
CA LEU A 212 5.66 21.11 -13.59
C LEU A 212 4.93 19.88 -13.04
N PRO A 213 4.05 19.27 -13.85
CA PRO A 213 3.34 18.06 -13.41
C PRO A 213 4.35 16.96 -13.07
N ARG A 214 4.01 16.14 -12.07
CA ARG A 214 4.82 14.98 -11.72
C ARG A 214 4.76 13.96 -12.83
N LEU A 215 5.93 13.57 -13.32
CA LEU A 215 6.12 12.49 -14.27
C LEU A 215 6.79 11.31 -13.57
N LYS A 216 6.08 10.20 -13.46
CA LYS A 216 6.61 8.93 -12.96
C LYS A 216 6.74 7.95 -14.12
N ILE A 217 7.91 7.34 -14.26
CA ILE A 217 8.18 6.29 -15.23
C ILE A 217 8.68 5.08 -14.48
N ALA A 218 8.02 3.94 -14.65
CA ALA A 218 8.34 2.69 -13.97
C ALA A 218 8.45 1.55 -14.97
N ALA A 219 9.39 0.63 -14.73
CA ALA A 219 9.43 -0.67 -15.37
C ALA A 219 9.24 -1.75 -14.30
N ALA A 220 8.39 -2.73 -14.57
CA ALA A 220 8.13 -3.86 -13.68
C ALA A 220 8.27 -5.17 -14.47
N TYR A 221 9.13 -6.05 -14.00
CA TYR A 221 9.41 -7.35 -14.61
C TYR A 221 8.86 -8.47 -13.73
N GLU A 222 8.06 -9.34 -14.34
CA GLU A 222 7.42 -10.47 -13.67
C GLU A 222 8.43 -11.62 -13.39
N LEU A 223 8.37 -12.12 -12.17
CA LEU A 223 9.10 -13.27 -11.66
C LEU A 223 8.10 -14.25 -11.04
N PHE A 224 8.18 -15.52 -11.41
CA PHE A 224 7.40 -16.60 -10.81
C PHE A 224 5.86 -16.42 -10.89
N GLY A 225 5.34 -15.51 -11.74
CA GLY A 225 3.90 -15.31 -11.98
C GLY A 225 3.15 -14.45 -10.94
N TYR A 226 3.76 -14.17 -9.79
CA TYR A 226 3.13 -13.39 -8.70
C TYR A 226 4.05 -12.31 -8.12
N LEU A 227 5.37 -12.41 -8.32
CA LEU A 227 6.35 -11.45 -7.83
C LEU A 227 6.78 -10.55 -8.99
N TYR A 228 6.89 -9.27 -8.75
CA TYR A 228 7.42 -8.31 -9.71
C TYR A 228 8.57 -7.58 -9.05
N ILE A 229 9.68 -7.47 -9.76
CA ILE A 229 10.72 -6.50 -9.43
C ILE A 229 10.51 -5.26 -10.28
N LEU A 230 10.67 -4.09 -9.70
CA LEU A 230 10.40 -2.85 -10.41
C LEU A 230 11.39 -1.76 -10.04
N GLY A 231 11.54 -0.80 -10.95
CA GLY A 231 12.35 0.38 -10.75
C GLY A 231 12.02 1.46 -11.75
N GLY A 232 12.42 2.69 -11.43
CA GLY A 232 12.00 3.82 -12.22
C GLY A 232 12.53 5.15 -11.73
N VAL A 233 11.97 6.19 -12.32
CA VAL A 233 12.18 7.58 -11.95
C VAL A 233 10.84 8.19 -11.55
N ASP A 234 10.82 8.88 -10.44
CA ASP A 234 9.69 9.66 -9.97
C ASP A 234 10.01 11.16 -10.07
N GLU A 235 8.98 11.98 -10.21
CA GLU A 235 9.09 13.44 -10.35
C GLU A 235 10.11 13.87 -11.41
N ALA A 236 10.19 13.15 -12.54
CA ALA A 236 11.27 13.28 -13.51
C ALA A 236 11.43 14.70 -14.10
N LEU A 237 10.34 15.46 -14.15
CA LEU A 237 10.28 16.84 -14.64
C LEU A 237 10.66 17.89 -13.58
N ASN A 238 10.60 17.56 -12.29
CA ASN A 238 10.85 18.49 -11.20
C ASN A 238 12.30 18.42 -10.72
N THR A 239 12.92 19.59 -10.53
CA THR A 239 14.30 19.65 -10.05
C THR A 239 14.34 19.23 -8.58
N PRO A 240 15.31 18.39 -8.17
CA PRO A 240 15.40 17.99 -6.77
C PRO A 240 15.74 19.18 -5.87
N GLU A 241 14.98 19.30 -4.79
CA GLU A 241 15.15 20.31 -3.76
C GLU A 241 15.02 19.67 -2.38
N THR A 242 15.51 20.37 -1.35
CA THR A 242 15.51 19.86 0.02
C THR A 242 15.14 20.99 0.96
N PHE A 243 14.07 20.80 1.71
CA PHE A 243 13.66 21.73 2.74
C PHE A 243 14.25 21.30 4.09
N PRO A 244 14.96 22.20 4.79
CA PRO A 244 15.28 21.97 6.19
C PRO A 244 13.98 21.99 6.99
N ILE A 245 13.81 21.03 7.90
CA ILE A 245 12.67 21.03 8.82
C ILE A 245 13.08 21.81 10.06
N GLU A 246 12.44 22.96 10.30
CA GLU A 246 12.64 23.70 11.55
C GLU A 246 11.79 23.06 12.67
N PRO A 247 12.37 22.77 13.84
CA PRO A 247 11.63 22.23 14.98
C PRO A 247 10.50 23.15 15.41
N PHE A 248 9.39 22.58 15.91
CA PHE A 248 8.30 23.40 16.43
C PHE A 248 8.77 24.24 17.63
N PRO A 249 8.45 25.55 17.69
CA PRO A 249 8.91 26.46 18.75
C PRO A 249 8.49 26.09 20.18
N ASN A 250 7.57 25.13 20.35
CA ASN A 250 6.91 24.81 21.61
C ASN A 250 7.34 23.46 22.21
N GLY A 251 8.44 22.86 21.74
CA GLY A 251 8.93 21.58 22.29
C GLY A 251 8.01 20.39 22.01
N LEU A 252 7.19 20.48 20.96
CA LEU A 252 6.60 19.30 20.34
C LEU A 252 7.73 18.60 19.59
N ASP A 253 7.85 17.29 19.79
CA ASP A 253 8.92 16.47 19.23
C ASP A 253 9.11 16.78 17.74
N GLU A 254 10.37 17.00 17.34
CA GLU A 254 10.76 17.00 15.93
C GLU A 254 10.18 15.74 15.27
N PRO A 255 9.71 15.80 14.01
CA PRO A 255 9.30 14.59 13.32
C PRO A 255 10.46 13.59 13.37
N VAL A 256 10.31 12.51 14.13
CA VAL A 256 11.37 11.50 14.41
C VAL A 256 11.88 10.84 13.11
N GLN A 257 11.17 11.08 12.01
CA GLN A 257 11.30 10.40 10.75
C GLN A 257 12.31 11.08 9.80
N PHE A 258 12.47 12.42 9.79
CA PHE A 258 13.42 13.12 8.88
C PHE A 258 13.82 14.53 9.35
N ASP A 259 15.12 14.84 9.30
CA ASP A 259 15.68 16.19 9.60
C ASP A 259 15.58 17.15 8.39
N THR A 260 15.32 16.59 7.21
CA THR A 260 15.18 17.31 5.93
C THR A 260 14.14 16.63 5.05
N PHE A 261 13.31 17.40 4.35
CA PHE A 261 12.33 16.87 3.40
C PHE A 261 12.82 17.03 1.96
N ARG A 262 13.07 15.92 1.26
CA ARG A 262 13.52 15.92 -0.14
C ARG A 262 12.34 15.68 -1.10
N PHE A 263 12.20 16.56 -2.09
CA PHE A 263 11.21 16.45 -3.17
C PHE A 263 11.88 16.70 -4.53
N GLY A 264 11.14 16.48 -5.61
CA GLY A 264 11.67 16.50 -6.98
C GLY A 264 12.29 15.17 -7.40
N ARG A 265 12.95 15.16 -8.56
CA ARG A 265 13.40 13.93 -9.24
C ARG A 265 14.16 12.96 -8.32
N ASP A 266 13.65 11.75 -8.25
CA ASP A 266 14.27 10.64 -7.52
C ASP A 266 14.18 9.33 -8.33
N TYR A 267 15.06 8.39 -8.02
CA TYR A 267 15.00 7.04 -8.56
C TYR A 267 14.47 6.11 -7.47
N PHE A 268 13.78 5.07 -7.90
CA PHE A 268 13.30 4.06 -6.97
C PHE A 268 13.51 2.66 -7.52
N PHE A 269 13.62 1.72 -6.60
CA PHE A 269 13.50 0.29 -6.88
C PHE A 269 12.53 -0.32 -5.88
N GLY A 270 11.96 -1.47 -6.21
CA GLY A 270 10.95 -2.07 -5.36
C GLY A 270 10.55 -3.46 -5.80
N ALA A 271 9.59 -4.00 -5.08
CA ALA A 271 8.95 -5.26 -5.39
C ALA A 271 7.44 -5.13 -5.24
N MET A 272 6.72 -5.95 -6.00
CA MET A 272 5.27 -6.06 -5.92
C MET A 272 4.86 -7.52 -5.91
N LEU A 273 4.00 -7.88 -4.96
CA LEU A 273 3.26 -9.13 -5.01
C LEU A 273 1.91 -8.84 -5.65
N ARG A 274 1.48 -9.67 -6.60
CA ARG A 274 0.20 -9.54 -7.29
C ARG A 274 -0.53 -10.87 -7.30
N PHE A 275 -1.80 -10.83 -6.93
CA PHE A 275 -2.65 -12.01 -6.78
C PHE A 275 -3.95 -11.80 -7.54
N ASN A 276 -4.45 -12.86 -8.18
CA ASN A 276 -5.84 -12.90 -8.66
C ASN A 276 -6.76 -13.43 -7.54
N ASP A 277 -8.06 -13.27 -7.72
CA ASP A 277 -9.10 -13.75 -6.80
C ASP A 277 -9.00 -15.24 -6.44
N ALA A 278 -8.60 -16.09 -7.38
CA ALA A 278 -8.37 -17.53 -7.15
C ALA A 278 -7.18 -17.80 -6.21
N ASP A 279 -6.09 -17.04 -6.36
CA ASP A 279 -4.86 -17.17 -5.56
C ASP A 279 -5.03 -16.55 -4.16
N LEU A 280 -5.79 -15.45 -4.04
CA LEU A 280 -6.10 -14.79 -2.76
C LEU A 280 -6.82 -15.73 -1.78
N THR A 281 -7.76 -16.54 -2.26
CA THR A 281 -8.47 -17.52 -1.43
C THR A 281 -7.48 -18.55 -0.86
N SER A 282 -6.50 -18.99 -1.67
CA SER A 282 -5.48 -19.94 -1.24
C SER A 282 -4.48 -19.33 -0.26
N LEU A 283 -4.07 -18.07 -0.47
CA LEU A 283 -3.15 -17.33 0.41
C LEU A 283 -3.79 -16.86 1.71
N LEU A 284 -5.08 -16.55 1.74
CA LEU A 284 -5.80 -16.29 3.00
C LEU A 284 -6.03 -17.59 3.78
N THR A 285 -6.20 -18.72 3.09
CA THR A 285 -6.34 -20.03 3.74
C THR A 285 -5.00 -20.55 4.29
N VAL A 286 -3.89 -20.35 3.56
CA VAL A 286 -2.54 -20.83 3.94
C VAL A 286 -1.77 -19.78 4.73
N GLY A 287 -1.84 -18.51 4.36
CA GLY A 287 -1.29 -17.37 5.08
C GLY A 287 -2.09 -17.04 6.34
N GLY A 288 -3.40 -17.31 6.38
CA GLY A 288 -4.13 -17.39 7.64
C GLY A 288 -3.56 -18.49 8.54
N ALA A 289 -3.25 -19.68 8.00
CA ALA A 289 -2.62 -20.77 8.76
C ALA A 289 -1.14 -20.54 9.13
N ALA A 290 -0.40 -19.71 8.38
CA ALA A 290 1.02 -19.41 8.63
C ALA A 290 1.23 -18.13 9.46
N LEU A 291 0.36 -17.12 9.33
CA LEU A 291 0.29 -15.98 10.26
C LEU A 291 -0.29 -16.41 11.62
N LEU A 292 -1.21 -17.38 11.65
CA LEU A 292 -1.62 -18.07 12.88
C LEU A 292 -0.60 -19.12 13.35
N GLY A 293 0.43 -19.43 12.56
CA GLY A 293 1.55 -20.30 12.93
C GLY A 293 2.81 -19.53 13.34
N LEU A 294 2.82 -18.21 13.18
CA LEU A 294 3.82 -17.26 13.67
C LEU A 294 3.28 -16.40 14.83
N ALA A 295 1.95 -16.45 15.05
CA ALA A 295 1.28 -16.08 16.29
C ALA A 295 0.98 -17.31 17.19
N ASN A 296 1.65 -18.45 16.92
CA ASN A 296 1.76 -19.61 17.82
C ASN A 296 3.23 -19.93 18.10
#